data_AF-A0A522XND2-F1
#
_entry.id   AF-A0A522XND2-F1
#
_cell.length_a   1.000
_cell.length_b   1.000
_cell.length_c   1.000
_cell.angle_alpha   90.00
_cell.angle_beta   90.00
_cell.angle_gamma   90.00
#
_symmetry.space_group_name_H-M   'P 1'
#
loop_
_entity.id
_entity.type
_entity.pdbx_description
1 polymer ?
#
loop_
_entity_poly.entity_id
_entity_poly.type
_entity_poly.pdbx_seq_one_letter_code
_entity_poly.pdbx_strand_id
1 'polypeptide(L)'
;MTGSKRIYVLDTNVLMHDPTALFRFEEHDVYLPMQVIEELDNGKKGTSEASRNARQTSRYLNELIQASGLDALSTGVPLVQPQSINLR
;
A
#
# COMPACT_ATOMS: atom_id res chain seq x y z
N MET A 1 25.00 11.40 -8.39
CA MET A 1 24.80 11.19 -6.94
C MET A 1 23.72 10.13 -6.81
N THR A 2 24.09 8.88 -6.57
CA THR A 2 23.12 7.78 -6.39
C THR A 2 22.48 8.01 -5.02
N GLY A 3 21.29 8.61 -4.99
CA GLY A 3 20.54 8.80 -3.75
C GLY A 3 20.36 7.45 -3.08
N SER A 4 20.78 7.33 -1.80
CA SER A 4 20.61 6.06 -1.09
C SER A 4 19.13 5.72 -1.01
N LYS A 5 18.79 4.45 -1.24
CA LYS A 5 17.45 3.92 -1.01
C LYS A 5 16.96 4.36 0.37
N ARG A 6 15.81 5.01 0.45
CA ARG A 6 15.19 5.42 1.73
C ARG A 6 13.98 4.56 2.01
N ILE A 7 13.58 4.55 3.27
CA ILE A 7 12.36 3.90 3.73
C ILE A 7 11.35 5.01 4.01
N TYR A 8 10.18 4.95 3.38
CA TYR A 8 9.04 5.80 3.68
C TYR A 8 8.05 5.05 4.55
N VAL A 9 7.60 5.70 5.63
CA VAL A 9 6.51 5.18 6.45
C VAL A 9 5.23 5.85 5.99
N LEU A 10 4.25 5.07 5.54
CA LEU A 10 2.95 5.61 5.15
C LEU A 10 1.97 5.52 6.29
N ASP A 11 1.15 6.56 6.39
CA ASP A 11 0.01 6.65 7.30
C ASP A 11 -1.28 6.24 6.57
N THR A 12 -2.26 5.76 7.32
CA THR A 12 -3.58 5.40 6.84
C THR A 12 -4.27 6.55 6.13
N ASN A 13 -4.11 7.78 6.62
CA ASN A 13 -4.72 8.97 6.02
C ASN A 13 -4.30 9.16 4.55
N VAL A 14 -3.03 8.91 4.24
CA VAL A 14 -2.52 8.99 2.86
C VAL A 14 -3.23 7.96 1.99
N LEU A 15 -3.35 6.73 2.49
CA LEU A 15 -3.94 5.60 1.77
C LEU A 15 -5.48 5.69 1.65
N MET A 16 -6.14 6.33 2.62
CA MET A 16 -7.58 6.60 2.59
C MET A 16 -7.93 7.78 1.67
N HIS A 17 -6.99 8.69 1.43
CA HIS A 17 -7.16 9.76 0.46
C HIS A 17 -6.74 9.32 -0.95
N ASP A 18 -5.70 8.49 -1.06
CA ASP A 18 -5.16 8.03 -2.33
C ASP A 18 -4.56 6.60 -2.21
N PRO A 19 -5.30 5.57 -2.65
CA PRO A 19 -4.83 4.19 -2.59
C PRO A 19 -3.63 3.92 -3.51
N THR A 20 -3.41 4.77 -4.53
CA THR A 20 -2.31 4.61 -5.48
C THR A 20 -0.97 5.09 -4.92
N ALA A 21 -0.97 5.78 -3.77
CA ALA A 21 0.23 6.26 -3.11
C ALA A 21 1.24 5.13 -2.84
N LEU A 22 0.79 3.90 -2.56
CA LEU A 22 1.65 2.71 -2.40
C LEU A 22 2.69 2.53 -3.52
N PHE A 23 2.36 2.98 -4.73
CA PHE A 23 3.15 2.73 -5.94
C PHE A 23 3.95 3.95 -6.43
N ARG A 24 3.94 5.06 -5.67
CA ARG A 24 4.59 6.33 -6.06
C ARG A 24 6.00 6.51 -5.53
N PHE A 25 6.52 5.53 -4.79
CA PHE A 25 7.82 5.62 -4.12
C PHE A 25 8.96 5.00 -4.94
N GLU A 26 8.69 4.54 -6.16
CA GLU A 26 9.65 4.06 -7.16
C GLU A 26 10.78 3.21 -6.57
N GLU A 27 12.01 3.75 -6.50
CA GLU A 27 13.19 3.02 -6.04
C GLU A 27 13.28 2.83 -4.51
N HIS A 28 12.29 3.29 -3.74
CA HIS A 28 12.30 3.34 -2.28
C HIS A 28 11.42 2.27 -1.65
N ASP A 29 11.78 1.86 -0.43
CA ASP A 29 10.98 0.91 0.34
C ASP A 29 9.84 1.62 1.08
N VAL A 30 8.68 0.99 1.12
CA VAL A 30 7.53 1.45 1.90
C VAL A 30 7.35 0.54 3.10
N TYR A 31 7.34 1.13 4.28
CA TYR A 31 7.00 0.46 5.53
C TYR A 31 5.58 0.83 5.94
N LEU A 32 4.72 -0.17 6.10
CA LEU A 32 3.38 -0.02 6.64
C LEU A 32 3.36 -0.56 8.07
N PRO A 33 3.25 0.30 9.09
CA PRO A 33 3.04 -0.15 10.46
C PRO A 33 1.78 -1.03 10.55
N MET A 34 1.78 -2.02 11.45
CA MET A 34 0.61 -2.87 11.69
C MET A 34 -0.66 -2.06 12.01
N GLN A 35 -0.50 -0.96 12.75
CA GLN A 35 -1.59 -0.03 13.05
C GLN A 35 -2.30 0.49 11.79
N VAL A 36 -1.55 0.75 10.71
CA VAL A 36 -2.13 1.23 9.45
C VAL A 36 -3.02 0.17 8.81
N ILE A 37 -2.66 -1.10 8.93
CA ILE A 37 -3.48 -2.21 8.44
C ILE A 37 -4.79 -2.32 9.24
N GLU A 38 -4.71 -2.18 10.56
CA GLU A 38 -5.89 -2.20 11.45
C GLU A 38 -6.84 -1.02 11.18
N GLU A 39 -6.29 0.18 11.00
CA GLU A 39 -7.07 1.37 10.68
C GLU A 39 -7.70 1.29 9.29
N LEU A 40 -6.98 0.77 8.28
CA LEU A 40 -7.54 0.48 6.97
C LEU A 40 -8.72 -0.50 7.07
N ASP A 41 -8.61 -1.54 7.89
CA ASP A 41 -9.69 -2.51 8.06
C ASP A 41 -10.94 -1.88 8.69
N ASN A 42 -10.76 -1.07 9.74
CA ASN A 42 -11.82 -0.27 10.34
C ASN A 42 -12.44 0.73 9.36
N GLY A 43 -11.60 1.36 8.53
CA GLY A 43 -11.98 2.35 7.53
C GLY A 43 -12.85 1.81 6.40
N LYS A 44 -12.90 0.48 6.18
CA LYS A 44 -13.73 -0.15 5.14
C LYS A 44 -15.24 0.03 5.35
N LYS A 45 -15.67 0.38 6.57
CA LYS A 45 -17.08 0.53 6.95
C LYS A 45 -17.67 1.80 6.34
N GLY A 46 -18.87 1.68 5.76
CA GLY A 46 -19.61 2.79 5.17
C GLY A 46 -19.38 2.98 3.66
N THR A 47 -19.97 4.04 3.13
CA THR A 47 -20.08 4.33 1.69
C THR A 47 -19.31 5.58 1.25
N SER A 48 -18.50 6.17 2.14
CA SER A 48 -17.68 7.33 1.79
C SER A 48 -16.58 6.97 0.79
N GLU A 49 -16.05 7.97 0.08
CA GLU A 49 -14.87 7.78 -0.77
C GLU A 49 -13.67 7.28 0.03
N ALA A 50 -13.48 7.76 1.27
CA ALA A 50 -12.42 7.28 2.14
C ALA A 50 -12.59 5.78 2.46
N SER A 51 -13.81 5.32 2.70
CA SER A 51 -14.12 3.89 2.89
C SER A 51 -13.90 3.07 1.61
N ARG A 52 -14.20 3.65 0.45
CA ARG A 52 -13.93 3.04 -0.86
C ARG A 52 -12.43 2.91 -1.10
N ASN A 53 -11.66 3.95 -0.80
CA ASN A 53 -10.21 3.94 -0.90
C ASN A 53 -9.57 2.95 0.07
N ALA A 54 -10.03 2.87 1.32
CA ALA A 54 -9.57 1.86 2.28
C ALA A 54 -9.77 0.43 1.73
N ARG A 55 -10.94 0.14 1.13
CA ARG A 55 -11.17 -1.14 0.45
C ARG A 55 -10.23 -1.36 -0.72
N GLN A 56 -9.96 -0.32 -1.51
CA GLN A 56 -9.07 -0.42 -2.67
C GLN A 56 -7.61 -0.65 -2.26
N THR A 57 -7.09 0.09 -1.27
CA THR A 57 -5.76 -0.13 -0.69
C THR A 57 -5.63 -1.56 -0.16
N SER A 58 -6.63 -2.06 0.57
CA SER A 58 -6.61 -3.43 1.08
C SER A 58 -6.59 -4.47 -0.04
N ARG A 59 -7.21 -4.21 -1.20
CA ARG A 59 -7.13 -5.10 -2.37
C ARG A 59 -5.72 -5.10 -2.95
N TYR A 60 -5.12 -3.93 -3.14
CA TYR A 60 -3.73 -3.82 -3.62
C TYR A 60 -2.74 -4.54 -2.72
N LEU A 61 -2.86 -4.36 -1.39
CA LEU A 61 -2.00 -5.08 -0.45
C LEU A 61 -2.18 -6.60 -0.56
N ASN A 62 -3.43 -7.06 -0.67
CA ASN A 62 -3.71 -8.49 -0.84
C ASN A 62 -3.15 -9.03 -2.18
N GLU A 63 -3.27 -8.29 -3.28
CA GLU A 63 -2.69 -8.68 -4.59
C GLU A 63 -1.16 -8.80 -4.51
N LEU A 64 -0.49 -7.84 -3.87
CA LEU A 64 0.97 -7.87 -3.68
C LEU A 64 1.43 -9.08 -2.87
N ILE A 65 0.72 -9.40 -1.78
CA ILE A 65 1.01 -10.55 -0.92
C ILE A 65 0.77 -11.86 -1.68
N GLN A 66 -0.34 -11.97 -2.43
CA GLN A 66 -0.64 -13.16 -3.21
C GLN A 66 0.39 -13.40 -4.33
N ALA A 67 0.85 -12.33 -4.98
CA ALA A 67 1.86 -12.42 -6.03
C ALA A 67 3.23 -12.89 -5.50
N SER A 68 3.55 -12.59 -4.25
CA SER A 68 4.87 -12.86 -3.65
C SER A 68 4.89 -14.10 -2.73
N GLY A 69 3.72 -14.60 -2.33
CA GLY A 69 3.58 -15.67 -1.36
C GLY A 69 3.68 -15.18 0.09
N LEU A 70 2.97 -15.85 1.01
CA LEU A 70 2.91 -15.47 2.43
C LEU A 70 4.28 -15.52 3.12
N ASP A 71 5.16 -16.43 2.71
CA ASP A 71 6.48 -16.62 3.30
C ASP A 71 7.40 -15.39 3.08
N ALA A 72 7.14 -14.60 2.04
CA ALA A 72 7.92 -13.42 1.69
C ALA A 72 7.66 -12.21 2.61
N LEU A 73 6.60 -12.23 3.43
CA LEU A 73 6.26 -11.11 4.33
C LEU A 73 7.41 -10.78 5.30
N SER A 74 8.16 -11.79 5.73
CA SER A 74 9.30 -11.62 6.65
C SER A 74 10.49 -10.90 6.02
N THR A 75 10.65 -11.00 4.70
CA THR A 75 11.73 -10.38 3.91
C THR A 75 11.30 -9.12 3.18
N GLY A 76 10.01 -8.78 3.24
CA GLY A 76 9.39 -7.72 2.46
C GLY A 76 8.85 -8.19 1.12
N VAL A 77 7.89 -7.41 0.59
CA VAL A 77 7.18 -7.71 -0.66
C VAL A 77 7.55 -6.65 -1.69
N PRO A 78 7.93 -7.03 -2.93
CA PRO A 78 8.22 -6.07 -3.99
C PRO A 78 6.96 -5.27 -4.34
N LEU A 79 7.10 -3.95 -4.42
CA LEU A 79 6.03 -3.02 -4.82
C LEU A 79 5.84 -3.05 -6.34
N VAL A 80 5.19 -4.11 -6.82
CA VAL A 80 4.86 -4.26 -8.25
C VAL A 80 3.57 -3.51 -8.56
N GLN A 81 3.57 -2.69 -9.61
CA GLN A 81 2.38 -1.99 -10.05
C GLN A 81 1.31 -2.99 -10.54
N PRO A 82 0.07 -2.93 -10.05
CA PRO A 82 -1.02 -3.71 -10.60
C PRO A 82 -1.30 -3.27 -12.03
N GLN A 83 -1.52 -4.23 -12.93
CA GLN A 83 -1.82 -3.98 -14.36
C GLN A 83 -3.04 -3.07 -14.58
N SER A 84 -3.87 -2.89 -13.55
CA SER A 84 -5.09 -2.08 -13.54
C SER A 84 -4.89 -0.60 -13.20
N ILE A 85 -3.68 -0.17 -12.79
CA ILE A 85 -3.41 1.23 -12.41
C ILE A 85 -2.58 1.93 -13.49
N ASN A 86 -3.11 3.03 -14.03
CA ASN A 86 -2.34 3.92 -14.91
C ASN A 86 -1.98 5.20 -14.13
N LEU A 87 -0.74 5.24 -13.65
CA LEU A 87 -0.14 6.42 -13.02
C LEU A 87 0.39 7.34 -14.13
N ARG A 88 -0.47 8.18 -14.70
CA ARG A 88 -0.03 9.28 -15.58
C ARG A 88 0.16 10.56 -14.80
#